data_AF-A0A0K8J856-F1
#
_entry.id   AF-A0A0K8J856-F1
#
_cell.length_a   1.000
_cell.length_b   1.000
_cell.length_c   1.000
_cell.angle_alpha   90.00
_cell.angle_beta   90.00
_cell.angle_gamma   90.00
#
_symmetry.space_group_name_H-M   'P 1'
#
loop_
_entity.id
_entity.type
_entity.pdbx_description
1 polymer ?
#
loop_
_entity_poly.entity_id
_entity_poly.type
_entity_poly.pdbx_seq_one_letter_code
_entity_poly.pdbx_strand_id
1 'polypeptide(L)'
;MKKKFLCNCLILFGLLLFFTVMPQIIQSPLSVVRASEVEKEKNNEYRLNLKSITLVNGKSFTLKVYNLEDDAKVSFKSADPSIASVNENGTFKANKVGSTTITATVRRGSNSTSLTCDVKVGPPAFSVKMTRSIIILGQKQSALLEVIMKPSNTAELAKFSSFNSSIASVSSGGRVTAKRLGMTYIFAEIDAVNLDGSKKFASCSVIVTKPEEVTQLRKYFSNHLELSLISESDLSAALYEFFNSNNTTESNSGSESSIVDNLDKFLNLKFNLENLKKTYQERLQPVVEIKLSSQAGI
;
A
#
# COMPACT_ATOMS: atom_id res chain seq x y z
N MET A 1 -20.40 -25.84 15.29
CA MET A 1 -20.64 -24.44 14.85
C MET A 1 -19.68 -23.38 15.44
N LYS A 2 -18.83 -23.67 16.44
CA LYS A 2 -17.95 -22.65 17.07
C LYS A 2 -16.60 -22.35 16.36
N LYS A 3 -16.15 -23.18 15.40
CA LYS A 3 -14.85 -22.99 14.72
C LYS A 3 -14.86 -21.95 13.57
N LYS A 4 -16.00 -21.70 12.93
CA LYS A 4 -16.13 -20.69 11.86
C LYS A 4 -16.05 -19.23 12.37
N PHE A 5 -16.31 -19.01 13.66
CA PHE A 5 -16.30 -17.67 14.26
C PHE A 5 -14.90 -17.18 14.66
N LEU A 6 -13.95 -18.10 14.87
CA LEU A 6 -12.58 -17.76 15.27
C LEU A 6 -11.72 -17.25 14.11
N CYS A 7 -11.99 -17.69 12.87
CA CYS A 7 -11.19 -17.33 11.70
C CYS A 7 -11.52 -15.92 11.19
N ASN A 8 -12.80 -15.53 11.20
CA ASN A 8 -13.20 -14.13 10.93
C ASN A 8 -12.71 -13.16 12.03
N CYS A 9 -12.49 -13.65 13.26
CA CYS A 9 -11.87 -12.84 14.31
C CYS A 9 -10.38 -12.58 14.08
N LEU A 10 -9.61 -13.44 13.42
CA LEU A 10 -8.17 -13.17 13.20
C LEU A 10 -7.91 -11.98 12.25
N ILE A 11 -8.85 -11.69 11.35
CA ILE A 11 -8.80 -10.51 10.46
C ILE A 11 -9.35 -9.27 11.18
N LEU A 12 -10.28 -9.44 12.13
CA LEU A 12 -10.94 -8.34 12.86
C LEU A 12 -10.23 -7.94 14.17
N PHE A 13 -9.62 -8.89 14.90
CA PHE A 13 -8.93 -8.67 16.18
C PHE A 13 -7.47 -8.25 16.04
N GLY A 14 -6.85 -8.44 14.87
CA GLY A 14 -5.55 -7.83 14.56
C GLY A 14 -5.57 -6.29 14.64
N LEU A 15 -6.76 -5.69 14.63
CA LEU A 15 -6.97 -4.25 14.63
C LEU A 15 -7.06 -3.61 16.03
N LEU A 16 -7.34 -4.37 17.11
CA LEU A 16 -7.69 -3.78 18.41
C LEU A 16 -6.60 -3.84 19.49
N LEU A 17 -5.55 -4.65 19.31
CA LEU A 17 -4.49 -4.80 20.33
C LEU A 17 -3.10 -4.25 19.94
N PHE A 18 -2.93 -3.70 18.74
CA PHE A 18 -1.66 -3.09 18.32
C PHE A 18 -1.61 -1.55 18.46
N PHE A 19 -2.72 -0.92 18.85
CA PHE A 19 -2.84 0.55 18.89
C PHE A 19 -2.69 1.18 20.29
N THR A 20 -2.36 0.40 21.32
CA THR A 20 -2.00 1.00 22.62
C THR A 20 -0.58 0.59 23.00
N VAL A 21 0.27 1.62 23.11
CA VAL A 21 1.65 1.58 23.61
C VAL A 21 2.71 1.08 22.63
N MET A 22 3.05 1.92 21.65
CA MET A 22 4.40 1.95 21.06
C MET A 22 4.95 3.37 21.25
N PRO A 23 6.18 3.53 21.79
CA PRO A 23 6.80 4.84 21.93
C PRO A 23 7.04 5.42 20.52
N GLN A 24 6.70 6.69 20.34
CA GLN A 24 6.96 7.45 19.13
C GLN A 24 8.48 7.59 18.94
N ILE A 25 9.10 6.64 18.25
CA ILE A 25 10.42 6.87 17.67
C ILE A 25 10.20 7.62 16.37
N ILE A 26 10.52 8.91 16.40
CA ILE A 26 10.54 9.79 15.23
C ILE A 26 11.63 9.25 14.28
N GLN A 27 11.23 8.49 13.27
CA GLN A 27 12.10 8.21 12.13
C GLN A 27 11.83 9.22 11.02
N SER A 28 12.79 10.12 10.81
CA SER A 28 12.88 10.96 9.61
C SER A 28 13.01 10.09 8.35
N PRO A 29 12.45 10.49 7.20
CA PRO A 29 12.58 9.71 5.97
C PRO A 29 14.04 9.70 5.49
N LEU A 30 14.62 8.50 5.41
CA LEU A 30 15.93 8.24 4.83
C LEU A 30 15.80 8.22 3.29
N SER A 31 16.27 9.28 2.64
CA SER A 31 16.49 9.28 1.19
C SER A 31 17.85 8.67 0.88
N VAL A 32 17.87 7.58 0.10
CA VAL A 32 19.11 7.09 -0.52
C VAL A 32 19.41 7.97 -1.73
N VAL A 33 20.43 8.81 -1.63
CA VAL A 33 21.04 9.53 -2.76
C VAL A 33 22.51 9.14 -2.79
N ARG A 34 23.00 8.71 -3.95
CA ARG A 34 24.44 8.56 -4.20
C ARG A 34 25.10 9.91 -3.93
N ALA A 35 26.04 9.95 -2.99
CA ALA A 35 26.86 11.11 -2.75
C ALA A 35 27.73 11.37 -3.99
N SER A 36 27.35 12.37 -4.78
CA SER A 36 28.33 13.26 -5.39
C SER A 36 28.48 14.39 -4.39
N GLU A 37 29.69 14.51 -3.85
CA GLU A 37 30.05 15.51 -2.85
C GLU A 37 30.01 16.88 -3.55
N VAL A 38 28.87 17.56 -3.43
CA VAL A 38 28.72 18.96 -3.82
C VAL A 38 29.03 19.78 -2.57
N GLU A 39 30.03 20.64 -2.72
CA GLU A 39 30.50 21.58 -1.72
C GLU A 39 29.33 22.29 -1.01
N LYS A 40 29.42 22.41 0.32
CA LYS A 40 28.51 23.20 1.13
C LYS A 40 28.69 24.68 0.79
N GLU A 41 27.99 25.16 -0.23
CA GLU A 41 27.65 26.58 -0.29
C GLU A 41 26.64 26.86 0.83
N LYS A 42 27.07 27.66 1.81
CA LYS A 42 26.21 28.24 2.83
C LYS A 42 25.28 29.24 2.14
N ASN A 43 24.19 28.75 1.56
CA ASN A 43 23.26 29.61 0.86
C ASN A 43 22.53 30.51 1.89
N ASN A 44 22.96 31.78 1.96
CA ASN A 44 22.39 32.82 2.82
C ASN A 44 21.09 33.42 2.26
N GLU A 45 20.58 32.93 1.12
CA GLU A 45 19.34 33.43 0.53
C GLU A 45 18.11 32.96 1.31
N TYR A 46 17.07 33.81 1.37
CA TYR A 46 15.77 33.41 1.90
C TYR A 46 15.22 32.21 1.13
N ARG A 47 14.70 31.22 1.84
CA ARG A 47 14.14 30.01 1.21
C ARG A 47 12.94 29.47 1.96
N LEU A 48 12.06 28.80 1.24
CA LEU A 48 10.94 28.07 1.82
C LEU A 48 11.35 26.66 2.22
N ASN A 49 10.60 26.04 3.14
CA ASN A 49 10.72 24.61 3.42
C ASN A 49 10.37 23.73 2.21
N LEU A 50 9.61 24.24 1.25
CA LEU A 50 9.30 23.63 -0.04
C LEU A 50 8.76 24.67 -1.02
N LYS A 51 8.88 24.36 -2.32
CA LYS A 51 8.36 25.20 -3.41
C LYS A 51 7.06 24.67 -4.03
N SER A 52 6.67 23.43 -3.72
CA SER A 52 5.42 22.83 -4.20
C SER A 52 4.90 21.79 -3.22
N ILE A 53 3.58 21.68 -3.10
CA ILE A 53 2.89 20.70 -2.26
C ILE A 53 1.55 20.29 -2.86
N THR A 54 1.21 19.02 -2.68
CA THR A 54 -0.13 18.50 -2.94
C THR A 54 -0.78 18.13 -1.62
N LEU A 55 -1.99 18.65 -1.34
CA LEU A 55 -2.75 18.39 -0.12
C LEU A 55 -4.13 17.81 -0.43
N VAL A 56 -4.60 16.95 0.46
CA VAL A 56 -6.00 16.52 0.48
C VAL A 56 -6.87 17.68 0.97
N ASN A 57 -8.03 17.88 0.33
CA ASN A 57 -9.01 18.88 0.75
C ASN A 57 -9.32 18.76 2.26
N GLY A 58 -9.33 19.89 2.95
CA GLY A 58 -9.54 20.01 4.39
C GLY A 58 -8.27 19.93 5.24
N LYS A 59 -7.13 19.48 4.70
CA LYS A 59 -5.85 19.42 5.43
C LYS A 59 -5.17 20.79 5.45
N SER A 60 -4.23 20.96 6.39
CA SER A 60 -3.45 22.18 6.56
C SER A 60 -1.96 21.89 6.59
N PHE A 61 -1.17 22.90 6.25
CA PHE A 61 0.28 22.83 6.25
C PHE A 61 0.90 24.19 6.58
N THR A 62 2.06 24.22 7.25
CA THR A 62 2.76 25.45 7.61
C THR A 62 3.96 25.69 6.70
N LEU A 63 3.88 26.74 5.89
CA LEU A 63 4.98 27.22 5.06
C LEU A 63 5.95 28.02 5.94
N LYS A 64 7.21 27.59 5.99
CA LYS A 64 8.26 28.23 6.80
C LYS A 64 9.28 28.90 5.89
N VAL A 65 9.68 30.13 6.26
CA VAL A 65 10.80 30.83 5.64
C VAL A 65 12.04 30.64 6.50
N TYR A 66 13.16 30.29 5.88
CA TYR A 66 14.47 30.13 6.52
C TYR A 66 15.43 31.22 6.09
N ASN A 67 16.55 31.30 6.82
CA ASN A 67 17.60 32.29 6.63
C ASN A 67 17.07 33.72 6.82
N LEU A 68 16.10 33.89 7.72
CA LEU A 68 15.59 35.20 8.12
C LEU A 68 16.63 35.91 9.00
N GLU A 69 16.84 37.19 8.70
CA GLU A 69 17.60 38.10 9.55
C GLU A 69 16.70 38.64 10.69
N ASP A 70 17.27 39.10 11.79
CA ASP A 70 16.52 39.46 13.01
C ASP A 70 15.50 40.61 12.81
N ASP A 71 15.74 41.50 11.85
CA ASP A 71 14.86 42.64 11.51
C ASP A 71 13.91 42.33 10.34
N ALA A 72 13.95 41.12 9.78
CA ALA A 72 13.11 40.74 8.65
C ALA A 72 11.68 40.40 9.08
N LYS A 73 10.68 40.90 8.34
CA LYS A 73 9.26 40.56 8.54
C LYS A 73 8.74 39.74 7.37
N VAL A 74 7.93 38.73 7.66
CA VAL A 74 7.31 37.86 6.66
C VAL A 74 5.81 38.09 6.62
N SER A 75 5.25 38.25 5.42
CA SER A 75 3.81 38.25 5.18
C SER A 75 3.46 37.20 4.13
N PHE A 76 2.33 36.52 4.30
CA PHE A 76 1.86 35.50 3.36
C PHE A 76 0.60 35.96 2.64
N LYS A 77 0.48 35.60 1.36
CA LYS A 77 -0.71 35.85 0.55
C LYS A 77 -0.98 34.65 -0.35
N SER A 78 -2.24 34.23 -0.42
CA SER A 78 -2.69 33.27 -1.43
C SER A 78 -3.19 34.02 -2.66
N ALA A 79 -2.84 33.51 -3.85
CA ALA A 79 -3.39 33.99 -5.11
C ALA A 79 -4.90 33.70 -5.23
N ASP A 80 -5.36 32.58 -4.66
CA ASP A 80 -6.78 32.20 -4.59
C ASP A 80 -7.09 31.56 -3.22
N PRO A 81 -7.55 32.36 -2.23
CA PRO A 81 -7.96 31.86 -0.92
C PRO A 81 -9.11 30.84 -0.93
N SER A 82 -9.92 30.80 -2.00
CA SER A 82 -11.01 29.83 -2.13
C SER A 82 -10.48 28.42 -2.40
N ILE A 83 -9.29 28.29 -3.00
CA ILE A 83 -8.57 27.03 -3.20
C ILE A 83 -7.70 26.72 -1.99
N ALA A 84 -6.87 27.66 -1.55
CA ALA A 84 -6.08 27.53 -0.33
C ALA A 84 -5.91 28.87 0.39
N SER A 85 -6.40 28.99 1.62
CA SER A 85 -6.27 30.20 2.44
C SER A 85 -5.05 30.08 3.36
N VAL A 86 -4.29 31.17 3.55
CA VAL A 86 -3.11 31.22 4.44
C VAL A 86 -3.32 32.27 5.54
N ASN A 87 -2.91 31.95 6.77
CA ASN A 87 -2.94 32.88 7.89
C ASN A 87 -1.58 33.60 8.07
N GLU A 88 -1.52 34.54 9.02
CA GLU A 88 -0.32 35.36 9.29
C GLU A 88 0.89 34.53 9.70
N ASN A 89 0.67 33.36 10.31
CA ASN A 89 1.72 32.43 10.74
C ASN A 89 2.20 31.51 9.60
N GLY A 90 1.79 31.75 8.35
CA GLY A 90 2.15 30.92 7.19
C GLY A 90 1.48 29.55 7.18
N THR A 91 0.49 29.31 8.03
CA THR A 91 -0.32 28.08 8.00
C THR A 91 -1.46 28.25 7.03
N PHE A 92 -1.46 27.41 5.99
CA PHE A 92 -2.52 27.40 4.99
C PHE A 92 -3.38 26.14 5.07
N LYS A 93 -4.64 26.29 4.67
CA LYS A 93 -5.66 25.24 4.63
C LYS A 93 -6.10 25.02 3.19
N ALA A 94 -6.13 23.76 2.77
CA ALA A 94 -6.68 23.33 1.50
C ALA A 94 -8.21 23.36 1.58
N ASN A 95 -8.86 24.25 0.83
CA ASN A 95 -10.30 24.53 0.93
C ASN A 95 -11.11 23.92 -0.22
N LYS A 96 -10.56 23.93 -1.44
CA LYS A 96 -11.24 23.46 -2.65
C LYS A 96 -10.25 22.81 -3.60
N VAL A 97 -10.70 21.74 -4.28
CA VAL A 97 -9.92 21.07 -5.33
C VAL A 97 -9.55 22.07 -6.43
N GLY A 98 -8.27 22.10 -6.79
CA GLY A 98 -7.71 23.07 -7.72
C GLY A 98 -6.22 23.30 -7.48
N SER A 99 -5.66 24.32 -8.12
CA SER A 99 -4.27 24.73 -7.92
C SER A 99 -4.23 26.24 -7.66
N THR A 100 -3.36 26.67 -6.75
CA THR A 100 -3.09 28.08 -6.47
C THR A 100 -1.64 28.25 -6.02
N THR A 101 -1.18 29.48 -5.84
CA THR A 101 0.17 29.78 -5.36
C THR A 101 0.08 30.61 -4.09
N ILE A 102 0.91 30.26 -3.10
CA ILE A 102 1.11 31.07 -1.90
C ILE A 102 2.43 31.80 -2.02
N THR A 103 2.40 33.11 -1.87
CA THR A 103 3.57 33.98 -1.86
C THR A 103 3.91 34.36 -0.44
N ALA A 104 5.15 34.09 -0.03
CA ALA A 104 5.76 34.65 1.17
C ALA A 104 6.61 35.86 0.75
N THR A 105 6.32 37.03 1.29
CA THR A 105 7.09 38.24 1.06
C THR A 105 7.90 38.55 2.31
N VAL A 106 9.22 38.53 2.17
CA VAL A 106 10.18 38.94 3.21
C VAL A 106 10.51 40.41 2.98
N ARG A 107 10.27 41.26 3.98
CA ARG A 107 10.60 42.69 3.95
C ARG A 107 11.64 43.02 5.00
N ARG A 108 12.64 43.80 4.59
CA ARG A 108 13.67 44.38 5.44
C ARG A 108 14.00 45.79 4.95
N GLY A 109 13.64 46.81 5.73
CA GLY A 109 13.73 48.21 5.30
C GLY A 109 12.98 48.42 3.97
N SER A 110 13.67 48.95 2.96
CA SER A 110 13.15 49.12 1.59
C SER A 110 13.25 47.87 0.72
N ASN A 111 13.98 46.84 1.16
CA ASN A 111 14.19 45.63 0.38
C ASN A 111 13.02 44.66 0.58
N SER A 112 12.57 44.05 -0.52
CA SER A 112 11.50 43.06 -0.51
C SER A 112 11.86 41.90 -1.42
N THR A 113 11.78 40.69 -0.88
CA THR A 113 12.01 39.43 -1.63
C THR A 113 10.75 38.58 -1.56
N SER A 114 10.31 38.06 -2.71
CA SER A 114 9.14 37.18 -2.80
C SER A 114 9.58 35.75 -3.06
N LEU A 115 9.04 34.83 -2.29
CA LEU A 115 9.18 33.38 -2.46
C LEU A 115 7.80 32.79 -2.74
N THR A 116 7.72 31.82 -3.64
CA THR A 116 6.45 31.20 -4.03
C THR A 116 6.43 29.72 -3.71
N CYS A 117 5.25 29.23 -3.32
CA CYS A 117 4.93 27.83 -3.16
C CYS A 117 3.68 27.49 -3.97
N ASP A 118 3.81 26.55 -4.91
CA ASP A 118 2.68 26.04 -5.68
C ASP A 118 1.89 25.02 -4.86
N VAL A 119 0.61 25.24 -4.70
CA VAL A 119 -0.30 24.41 -3.90
C VAL A 119 -1.30 23.75 -4.83
N LYS A 120 -1.29 22.42 -4.88
CA LYS A 120 -2.32 21.60 -5.53
C LYS A 120 -3.21 20.97 -4.47
N VAL A 121 -4.51 21.11 -4.61
CA VAL A 121 -5.51 20.50 -3.73
C VAL A 121 -6.23 19.41 -4.51
N GLY A 122 -6.18 18.19 -4.00
CA GLY A 122 -6.92 17.05 -4.54
C GLY A 122 -8.04 16.57 -3.61
N PRO A 123 -9.03 15.84 -4.14
CA PRO A 123 -10.07 15.24 -3.31
C PRO A 123 -9.50 14.11 -2.42
N PRO A 124 -10.17 13.78 -1.29
CA PRO A 124 -9.86 12.58 -0.52
C PRO A 124 -10.20 11.32 -1.32
N ALA A 125 -9.53 10.21 -1.01
CA ALA A 125 -9.88 8.91 -1.57
C ALA A 125 -11.13 8.34 -0.86
N PHE A 126 -12.02 7.68 -1.58
CA PHE A 126 -13.17 6.95 -1.04
C PHE A 126 -13.12 5.44 -1.30
N SER A 127 -12.18 4.99 -2.14
CA SER A 127 -11.95 3.57 -2.45
C SER A 127 -10.47 3.32 -2.67
N VAL A 128 -10.03 2.13 -2.27
CA VAL A 128 -8.67 1.62 -2.44
C VAL A 128 -8.75 0.13 -2.80
N LYS A 129 -7.93 -0.31 -3.75
CA LYS A 129 -7.83 -1.72 -4.17
C LYS A 129 -6.37 -2.08 -4.45
N MET A 130 -5.93 -3.27 -4.05
CA MET A 130 -4.64 -3.81 -4.46
C MET A 130 -4.66 -4.24 -5.93
N THR A 131 -3.58 -3.99 -6.67
CA THR A 131 -3.46 -4.53 -8.04
C THR A 131 -3.25 -6.04 -8.07
N ARG A 132 -2.76 -6.63 -6.96
CA ARG A 132 -2.53 -8.07 -6.80
C ARG A 132 -3.07 -8.55 -5.45
N SER A 133 -3.85 -9.62 -5.43
CA SER A 133 -4.33 -10.26 -4.20
C SER A 133 -3.26 -11.12 -3.51
N ILE A 134 -2.33 -11.69 -4.29
CA ILE A 134 -1.22 -12.52 -3.81
C ILE A 134 0.07 -12.10 -4.51
N ILE A 135 1.16 -12.00 -3.74
CA ILE A 135 2.53 -11.91 -4.26
C ILE A 135 3.40 -13.00 -3.63
N ILE A 136 4.31 -13.56 -4.42
CA ILE A 136 5.24 -14.62 -4.01
C ILE A 136 6.66 -14.11 -4.21
N LEU A 137 7.42 -14.02 -3.14
CA LEU A 137 8.78 -13.48 -3.15
C LEU A 137 9.76 -14.51 -2.59
N GLY A 138 10.91 -14.62 -3.24
CA GLY A 138 12.05 -15.29 -2.66
C GLY A 138 12.59 -14.49 -1.48
N GLN A 139 13.13 -15.16 -0.46
CA GLN A 139 13.79 -14.47 0.65
C GLN A 139 14.81 -13.44 0.14
N LYS A 140 14.87 -12.25 0.78
CA LYS A 140 15.70 -11.08 0.40
C LYS A 140 15.28 -10.38 -0.89
N GLN A 141 14.31 -10.89 -1.64
CA GLN A 141 13.75 -10.18 -2.79
C GLN A 141 12.77 -9.09 -2.34
N SER A 142 12.47 -8.17 -3.27
CA SER A 142 11.50 -7.11 -3.04
C SER A 142 10.65 -6.88 -4.28
N ALA A 143 9.43 -6.40 -4.08
CA ALA A 143 8.53 -5.98 -5.15
C ALA A 143 7.80 -4.68 -4.77
N LEU A 144 7.39 -3.91 -5.78
CA LEU A 144 6.50 -2.78 -5.57
C LEU A 144 5.05 -3.28 -5.56
N LEU A 145 4.33 -2.97 -4.49
CA LEU A 145 2.91 -3.19 -4.37
C LEU A 145 2.17 -1.90 -4.76
N GLU A 146 1.36 -1.99 -5.80
CA GLU A 146 0.59 -0.86 -6.32
C GLU A 146 -0.86 -0.94 -5.84
N VAL A 147 -1.45 0.23 -5.64
CA VAL A 147 -2.85 0.39 -5.27
C VAL A 147 -3.56 1.29 -6.25
N ILE A 148 -4.82 0.97 -6.53
CA ILE A 148 -5.72 1.80 -7.30
C ILE A 148 -6.64 2.51 -6.31
N MET A 149 -6.61 3.84 -6.30
CA MET A 149 -7.49 4.66 -5.47
C MET A 149 -8.54 5.39 -6.32
N LYS A 150 -9.71 5.63 -5.74
CA LYS A 150 -10.75 6.47 -6.35
C LYS A 150 -11.09 7.66 -5.44
N PRO A 151 -11.30 8.86 -5.99
CA PRO A 151 -11.15 9.18 -7.42
C PRO A 151 -9.67 9.12 -7.83
N SER A 152 -9.39 8.88 -9.11
CA SER A 152 -8.01 8.66 -9.59
C SER A 152 -7.12 9.90 -9.50
N ASN A 153 -7.72 11.08 -9.34
CA ASN A 153 -7.03 12.35 -9.11
C ASN A 153 -6.90 12.70 -7.62
N THR A 154 -7.12 11.75 -6.70
CA THR A 154 -6.94 11.99 -5.27
C THR A 154 -5.53 12.49 -4.95
N ALA A 155 -5.44 13.41 -3.99
CA ALA A 155 -4.17 13.86 -3.40
C ALA A 155 -3.71 12.96 -2.24
N GLU A 156 -4.55 12.01 -1.84
CA GLU A 156 -4.28 11.12 -0.73
C GLU A 156 -3.30 10.02 -1.15
N LEU A 157 -2.44 9.62 -0.21
CA LEU A 157 -1.55 8.48 -0.36
C LEU A 157 -2.02 7.36 0.55
N ALA A 158 -2.01 6.13 0.04
CA ALA A 158 -2.32 4.96 0.86
C ALA A 158 -1.26 4.76 1.95
N LYS A 159 -1.72 4.42 3.15
CA LYS A 159 -0.87 4.09 4.29
C LYS A 159 -0.65 2.59 4.33
N PHE A 160 0.59 2.17 4.10
CA PHE A 160 0.94 0.76 4.08
C PHE A 160 1.32 0.24 5.47
N SER A 161 0.91 -0.99 5.78
CA SER A 161 1.31 -1.70 6.99
C SER A 161 1.49 -3.21 6.73
N SER A 162 2.22 -3.90 7.60
CA SER A 162 2.41 -5.35 7.53
C SER A 162 1.87 -6.00 8.79
N PHE A 163 1.12 -7.09 8.64
CA PHE A 163 0.64 -7.91 9.74
C PHE A 163 1.79 -8.52 10.54
N ASN A 164 2.79 -9.08 9.84
CA ASN A 164 4.00 -9.62 10.43
C ASN A 164 5.23 -9.12 9.65
N SER A 165 5.79 -8.01 10.13
CA SER A 165 6.95 -7.32 9.54
C SER A 165 8.25 -8.13 9.57
N SER A 166 8.28 -9.24 10.31
CA SER A 166 9.40 -10.17 10.37
C SER A 166 9.35 -11.25 9.28
N ILE A 167 8.18 -11.51 8.68
CA ILE A 167 8.04 -12.31 7.45
C ILE A 167 8.27 -11.42 6.22
N ALA A 168 7.51 -10.31 6.11
CA ALA A 168 7.70 -9.30 5.06
C ALA A 168 7.39 -7.90 5.58
N SER A 169 8.23 -6.91 5.26
CA SER A 169 7.98 -5.50 5.58
C SER A 169 7.58 -4.70 4.36
N VAL A 170 6.94 -3.55 4.56
CA VAL A 170 6.55 -2.62 3.49
C VAL A 170 7.01 -1.21 3.83
N SER A 171 7.52 -0.46 2.84
CA SER A 171 7.84 0.96 3.00
C SER A 171 6.61 1.86 2.79
N SER A 172 6.73 3.14 3.13
CA SER A 172 5.68 4.14 2.86
C SER A 172 5.31 4.26 1.36
N GLY A 173 6.23 3.95 0.46
CA GLY A 173 6.01 3.92 -0.99
C GLY A 173 5.51 2.58 -1.53
N GLY A 174 5.12 1.63 -0.68
CA GLY A 174 4.59 0.32 -1.10
C GLY A 174 5.65 -0.71 -1.52
N ARG A 175 6.94 -0.47 -1.26
CA ARG A 175 7.99 -1.47 -1.54
C ARG A 175 7.95 -2.55 -0.46
N VAL A 176 7.56 -3.77 -0.85
CA VAL A 176 7.54 -4.95 0.01
C VAL A 176 8.89 -5.67 -0.07
N THR A 177 9.47 -6.00 1.08
CA THR A 177 10.74 -6.73 1.21
C THR A 177 10.52 -8.02 1.98
N ALA A 178 10.89 -9.16 1.37
CA ALA A 178 10.78 -10.49 1.93
C ALA A 178 11.94 -10.79 2.89
N LYS A 179 11.63 -11.17 4.13
CA LYS A 179 12.63 -11.35 5.21
C LYS A 179 12.74 -12.79 5.68
N ARG A 180 11.63 -13.40 6.09
CA ARG A 180 11.60 -14.78 6.61
C ARG A 180 10.54 -15.58 5.86
N LEU A 181 10.81 -16.87 5.66
CA LEU A 181 9.86 -17.81 5.10
C LEU A 181 8.52 -17.76 5.87
N GLY A 182 7.44 -17.91 5.13
CA GLY A 182 6.08 -17.89 5.66
C GLY A 182 5.15 -16.97 4.86
N MET A 183 3.92 -16.83 5.35
CA MET A 183 2.91 -15.96 4.76
C MET A 183 2.49 -14.86 5.73
N THR A 184 2.37 -13.63 5.22
CA THR A 184 1.85 -12.48 5.96
C THR A 184 0.92 -11.66 5.08
N TYR A 185 0.30 -10.63 5.65
CA TYR A 185 -0.55 -9.69 4.94
C TYR A 185 0.10 -8.31 4.91
N ILE A 186 -0.03 -7.63 3.77
CA ILE A 186 0.23 -6.20 3.63
C ILE A 186 -1.11 -5.50 3.43
N PHE A 187 -1.35 -4.44 4.18
CA PHE A 187 -2.54 -3.62 4.08
C PHE A 187 -2.19 -2.26 3.47
N ALA A 188 -3.16 -1.68 2.76
CA ALA A 188 -3.13 -0.30 2.29
C ALA A 188 -4.42 0.39 2.75
N GLU A 189 -4.29 1.32 3.68
CA GLU A 189 -5.40 2.05 4.30
C GLU A 189 -5.54 3.46 3.70
N ILE A 190 -6.78 3.94 3.62
CA ILE A 190 -7.13 5.33 3.31
C ILE A 190 -7.96 5.95 4.45
N ASP A 191 -8.05 7.28 4.48
CA ASP A 191 -8.74 8.05 5.52
C ASP A 191 -10.27 7.84 5.49
N ALA A 192 -10.84 7.43 4.35
CA ALA A 192 -12.26 7.10 4.26
C ALA A 192 -12.64 5.93 5.18
N VAL A 193 -13.88 5.98 5.68
CA VAL A 193 -14.41 5.00 6.62
C VAL A 193 -15.60 4.22 6.04
N ASN A 194 -15.81 3.01 6.55
CA ASN A 194 -17.02 2.23 6.37
C ASN A 194 -18.15 2.76 7.27
N LEU A 195 -19.37 2.23 7.10
CA LEU A 195 -20.53 2.62 7.90
C LEU A 195 -20.37 2.31 9.40
N ASP A 196 -19.54 1.33 9.74
CA ASP A 196 -19.20 0.94 11.11
C ASP A 196 -18.07 1.80 11.72
N GLY A 197 -17.57 2.79 10.98
CA GLY A 197 -16.48 3.67 11.41
C GLY A 197 -15.07 3.09 11.18
N SER A 198 -14.93 1.84 10.72
CA SER A 198 -13.63 1.27 10.40
C SER A 198 -13.01 1.99 9.20
N LYS A 199 -11.68 2.14 9.18
CA LYS A 199 -10.99 2.66 7.99
C LYS A 199 -11.16 1.70 6.82
N LYS A 200 -11.29 2.24 5.62
CA LYS A 200 -11.27 1.48 4.37
C LYS A 200 -9.84 1.07 4.06
N PHE A 201 -9.65 -0.20 3.73
CA PHE A 201 -8.36 -0.73 3.36
C PHE A 201 -8.49 -1.76 2.24
N ALA A 202 -7.35 -2.05 1.61
CA ALA A 202 -7.17 -3.22 0.76
C ALA A 202 -6.04 -4.09 1.33
N SER A 203 -6.05 -5.39 1.02
CA SER A 203 -5.07 -6.34 1.53
C SER A 203 -4.43 -7.16 0.40
N CYS A 204 -3.16 -7.49 0.56
CA CYS A 204 -2.41 -8.39 -0.30
C CYS A 204 -1.77 -9.49 0.56
N SER A 205 -1.94 -10.75 0.15
CA SER A 205 -1.23 -11.88 0.75
C SER A 205 0.21 -11.92 0.22
N VAL A 206 1.18 -12.03 1.11
CA VAL A 206 2.60 -12.10 0.77
C VAL A 206 3.14 -13.44 1.24
N ILE A 207 3.49 -14.29 0.29
CA ILE A 207 4.17 -15.56 0.54
C ILE A 207 5.66 -15.35 0.33
N VAL A 208 6.45 -15.66 1.35
CA VAL A 208 7.91 -15.65 1.32
C VAL A 208 8.40 -17.10 1.35
N THR A 209 9.18 -17.46 0.33
CA THR A 209 9.64 -18.83 0.08
C THR A 209 11.13 -18.82 -0.31
N LYS A 210 11.76 -19.97 -0.55
CA LYS A 210 13.12 -19.97 -1.08
C LYS A 210 13.13 -19.41 -2.52
N PRO A 211 14.13 -18.62 -2.94
CA PRO A 211 14.15 -18.02 -4.27
C PRO A 211 13.90 -18.99 -5.44
N GLU A 212 14.41 -20.21 -5.34
CA GLU A 212 14.27 -21.29 -6.33
C GLU A 212 12.84 -21.85 -6.45
N GLU A 213 12.01 -21.72 -5.41
CA GLU A 213 10.62 -22.23 -5.38
C GLU A 213 9.62 -21.23 -5.98
N VAL A 214 10.00 -19.96 -6.13
CA VAL A 214 9.10 -18.86 -6.54
C VAL A 214 8.44 -19.16 -7.89
N THR A 215 9.21 -19.60 -8.89
CA THR A 215 8.68 -19.89 -10.22
C THR A 215 7.72 -21.06 -10.21
N GLN A 216 8.00 -22.10 -9.41
CA GLN A 216 7.16 -23.28 -9.30
C GLN A 216 5.81 -22.93 -8.66
N LEU A 217 5.82 -22.17 -7.57
CA LEU A 217 4.60 -21.70 -6.90
C LEU A 217 3.78 -20.75 -7.78
N ARG A 218 4.43 -19.83 -8.52
CA ARG A 218 3.71 -18.97 -9.48
C ARG A 218 3.02 -19.81 -10.55
N LYS A 219 3.72 -20.80 -11.12
CA LYS A 219 3.16 -21.71 -12.11
C LYS A 219 1.99 -22.52 -11.54
N TYR A 220 2.09 -22.98 -10.29
CA TYR A 220 1.00 -23.64 -9.59
C TYR A 220 -0.26 -22.76 -9.56
N PHE A 221 -0.19 -21.55 -8.97
CA PHE A 221 -1.37 -20.69 -8.89
C PHE A 221 -1.93 -20.27 -10.26
N SER A 222 -1.09 -20.14 -11.30
CA SER A 222 -1.56 -19.86 -12.66
C SER A 222 -2.28 -21.04 -13.32
N ASN A 223 -1.95 -22.27 -12.94
CA ASN A 223 -2.55 -23.48 -13.52
C ASN A 223 -3.79 -23.96 -12.76
N HIS A 224 -3.95 -23.56 -11.50
CA HIS A 224 -5.06 -23.96 -10.64
C HIS A 224 -6.17 -22.89 -10.59
N LEU A 225 -6.80 -22.62 -11.74
CA LEU A 225 -7.85 -21.60 -11.87
C LEU A 225 -9.11 -21.94 -11.06
N GLU A 226 -9.34 -23.21 -10.75
CA GLU A 226 -10.42 -23.69 -9.90
C GLU A 226 -10.35 -23.12 -8.47
N LEU A 227 -9.18 -22.64 -8.02
CA LEU A 227 -9.03 -21.96 -6.74
C LEU A 227 -9.88 -20.68 -6.66
N SER A 228 -10.25 -20.09 -7.80
CA SER A 228 -11.18 -18.96 -7.87
C SER A 228 -12.61 -19.29 -7.42
N LEU A 229 -12.96 -20.58 -7.33
CA LEU A 229 -14.25 -21.04 -6.80
C LEU A 229 -14.30 -21.08 -5.27
N ILE A 230 -13.13 -21.03 -4.62
CA ILE A 230 -13.02 -20.97 -3.16
C ILE A 230 -13.17 -19.51 -2.72
N SER A 231 -13.88 -19.26 -1.61
CA SER A 231 -13.98 -17.91 -1.08
C SER A 231 -12.60 -17.34 -0.77
N GLU A 232 -12.39 -16.04 -1.03
CA GLU A 232 -11.08 -15.40 -0.79
C GLU A 232 -10.61 -15.58 0.66
N SER A 233 -11.55 -15.53 1.62
CA SER A 233 -11.27 -15.75 3.04
C SER A 233 -10.82 -17.17 3.35
N ASP A 234 -11.48 -18.18 2.79
CA ASP A 234 -11.16 -19.58 3.08
C ASP A 234 -9.83 -19.98 2.43
N LEU A 235 -9.60 -19.58 1.18
CA LEU A 235 -8.34 -19.81 0.49
C LEU A 235 -7.20 -19.11 1.21
N SER A 236 -7.38 -17.83 1.58
CA SER A 236 -6.35 -17.08 2.32
C SER A 236 -5.99 -17.73 3.65
N ALA A 237 -7.00 -18.18 4.42
CA ALA A 237 -6.77 -18.86 5.69
C ALA A 237 -6.02 -20.19 5.50
N ALA A 238 -6.34 -20.96 4.46
CA ALA A 238 -5.64 -22.20 4.14
C ALA A 238 -4.19 -21.97 3.73
N LEU A 239 -3.91 -20.97 2.88
CA LEU A 239 -2.55 -20.63 2.50
C LEU A 239 -1.75 -20.14 3.72
N TYR A 240 -2.37 -19.30 4.56
CA TYR A 240 -1.72 -18.83 5.79
C TYR A 240 -1.36 -19.99 6.72
N GLU A 241 -2.27 -20.95 6.92
CA GLU A 241 -2.02 -22.17 7.68
C GLU A 241 -0.86 -22.97 7.08
N PHE A 242 -0.90 -23.25 5.77
CA PHE A 242 0.14 -24.04 5.09
C PHE A 242 1.54 -23.40 5.22
N PHE A 243 1.67 -22.12 4.85
CA PHE A 243 2.97 -21.46 4.78
C PHE A 243 3.54 -21.09 6.16
N ASN A 244 2.72 -20.98 7.21
CA ASN A 244 3.21 -20.68 8.57
C ASN A 244 3.22 -21.90 9.50
N SER A 245 2.85 -23.08 9.02
CA SER A 245 3.03 -24.32 9.77
C SER A 245 4.50 -24.75 9.75
N ASN A 246 5.01 -25.31 10.85
CA ASN A 246 6.38 -25.79 11.02
C ASN A 246 6.78 -26.95 10.06
N ASN A 247 5.92 -27.31 9.10
CA ASN A 247 6.12 -28.41 8.16
C ASN A 247 6.99 -28.05 6.95
N THR A 248 7.45 -26.81 6.82
CA THR A 248 8.36 -26.38 5.72
C THR A 248 9.84 -26.44 6.09
N THR A 249 10.20 -26.93 7.29
CA THR A 249 11.58 -26.89 7.81
C THR A 249 12.25 -28.23 8.12
N GLU A 250 11.61 -29.38 7.92
CA GLU A 250 12.29 -30.68 8.13
C GLU A 250 11.97 -31.70 7.04
N SER A 251 12.81 -31.73 6.00
CA SER A 251 12.98 -32.89 5.13
C SER A 251 14.38 -33.47 5.33
N ASN A 252 14.57 -34.17 6.45
CA ASN A 252 15.55 -35.24 6.52
C ASN A 252 14.89 -36.52 5.97
N SER A 253 15.57 -37.16 5.01
CA SER A 253 15.32 -38.49 4.43
C SER A 253 14.26 -38.63 3.33
N GLY A 254 14.72 -39.09 2.16
CA GLY A 254 13.99 -39.98 1.23
C GLY A 254 12.81 -39.37 0.46
N SER A 255 13.10 -38.77 -0.71
CA SER A 255 12.14 -38.13 -1.65
C SER A 255 11.64 -36.76 -1.15
N GLU A 256 12.39 -35.69 -1.48
CA GLU A 256 11.91 -34.31 -1.28
C GLU A 256 10.69 -34.05 -2.17
N SER A 257 9.51 -34.31 -1.61
CA SER A 257 8.23 -33.80 -2.13
C SER A 257 8.33 -32.29 -2.30
N SER A 258 8.09 -31.78 -3.51
CA SER A 258 8.18 -30.34 -3.78
C SER A 258 7.20 -29.58 -2.88
N ILE A 259 7.53 -28.33 -2.52
CA ILE A 259 6.59 -27.42 -1.84
C ILE A 259 5.25 -27.34 -2.57
N VAL A 260 5.27 -27.47 -3.90
CA VAL A 260 4.07 -27.50 -4.75
C VAL A 260 3.24 -28.76 -4.51
N ASP A 261 3.87 -29.94 -4.46
CA ASP A 261 3.18 -31.21 -4.22
C ASP A 261 2.53 -31.24 -2.83
N ASN A 262 3.26 -30.72 -1.83
CA ASN A 262 2.75 -30.58 -0.47
C ASN A 262 1.58 -29.58 -0.40
N LEU A 263 1.66 -28.46 -1.11
CA LEU A 263 0.59 -27.47 -1.18
C LEU A 263 -0.65 -28.05 -1.86
N ASP A 264 -0.48 -28.74 -2.98
CA ASP A 264 -1.58 -29.36 -3.72
C ASP A 264 -2.30 -30.41 -2.89
N LYS A 265 -1.54 -31.31 -2.26
CA LYS A 265 -2.09 -32.30 -1.33
C LYS A 265 -2.86 -31.64 -0.19
N PHE A 266 -2.32 -30.59 0.41
CA PHE A 266 -2.95 -29.86 1.50
C PHE A 266 -4.27 -29.20 1.06
N LEU A 267 -4.26 -28.48 -0.07
CA LEU A 267 -5.45 -27.82 -0.59
C LEU A 267 -6.49 -28.84 -1.05
N ASN A 268 -6.08 -29.96 -1.65
CA ASN A 268 -7.00 -31.02 -2.07
C ASN A 268 -7.68 -31.69 -0.88
N LEU A 269 -6.96 -31.95 0.21
CA LEU A 269 -7.56 -32.45 1.45
C LEU A 269 -8.57 -31.47 2.04
N LYS A 270 -8.33 -30.16 1.92
CA LYS A 270 -9.18 -29.13 2.53
C LYS A 270 -10.40 -28.76 1.69
N PHE A 271 -10.28 -28.79 0.37
CA PHE A 271 -11.28 -28.23 -0.55
C PHE A 271 -11.76 -29.20 -1.62
N ASN A 272 -11.19 -30.41 -1.71
CA ASN A 272 -11.45 -31.35 -2.80
C ASN A 272 -11.21 -30.70 -4.16
N LEU A 273 -9.94 -30.39 -4.44
CA LEU A 273 -9.51 -29.71 -5.67
C LEU A 273 -9.95 -30.47 -6.92
N GLU A 274 -9.97 -31.80 -6.88
CA GLU A 274 -10.44 -32.61 -8.01
C GLU A 274 -11.91 -32.32 -8.36
N ASN A 275 -12.78 -32.23 -7.36
CA ASN A 275 -14.17 -31.85 -7.60
C ASN A 275 -14.30 -30.39 -8.08
N LEU A 276 -13.48 -29.48 -7.56
CA LEU A 276 -13.45 -28.08 -8.01
C LEU A 276 -12.97 -27.95 -9.45
N LYS A 277 -11.95 -28.72 -9.87
CA LYS A 277 -11.48 -28.79 -11.27
C LYS A 277 -12.62 -29.24 -12.17
N LYS A 278 -13.32 -30.32 -11.82
CA LYS A 278 -14.49 -30.79 -12.59
C LYS A 278 -15.57 -29.70 -12.70
N THR A 279 -15.94 -29.10 -11.57
CA THR A 279 -16.93 -28.01 -11.52
C THR A 279 -16.52 -26.81 -12.37
N TYR A 280 -15.25 -26.42 -12.34
CA TYR A 280 -14.71 -25.32 -13.13
C TYR A 280 -14.79 -25.61 -14.64
N GLN A 281 -14.44 -26.83 -15.06
CA GLN A 281 -14.53 -27.26 -16.46
C GLN A 281 -15.98 -27.32 -16.95
N GLU A 282 -16.91 -27.86 -16.15
CA GLU A 282 -18.35 -27.87 -16.47
C GLU A 282 -18.92 -26.46 -16.66
N ARG A 283 -18.46 -25.47 -15.88
CA ARG A 283 -18.86 -24.06 -16.05
C ARG A 283 -18.28 -23.41 -17.31
N LEU A 284 -17.17 -23.92 -17.84
CA LEU A 284 -16.57 -23.44 -19.09
C LEU A 284 -17.25 -24.01 -20.35
N GLN A 285 -17.77 -25.24 -20.29
CA GLN A 285 -18.43 -25.90 -21.42
C GLN A 285 -19.54 -25.06 -22.10
N PRO A 286 -20.52 -24.47 -21.38
CA PRO A 286 -21.55 -23.66 -22.02
C PRO A 286 -21.00 -22.36 -22.64
N VAL A 287 -19.86 -21.85 -22.18
CA VAL A 287 -19.23 -20.64 -22.75
C VAL A 287 -18.55 -20.94 -24.11
N VAL A 288 -18.06 -22.16 -24.30
CA VAL A 288 -17.43 -22.60 -25.54
C VAL A 288 -18.48 -22.94 -26.61
N GLU A 289 -19.57 -23.60 -26.22
CA GLU A 289 -20.67 -23.95 -27.14
C GLU A 289 -21.38 -22.71 -27.72
N ILE A 290 -21.63 -21.69 -26.89
CA ILE A 290 -22.22 -20.41 -27.35
C ILE A 290 -21.30 -19.70 -28.36
N LYS A 291 -19.98 -19.81 -28.18
CA LYS A 291 -18.99 -19.19 -29.07
C LYS A 291 -18.93 -19.91 -30.43
N LEU A 292 -19.04 -21.24 -30.43
CA LEU A 292 -19.06 -22.07 -31.64
C LEU A 292 -20.39 -21.93 -32.41
N SER A 293 -21.54 -21.87 -31.72
CA SER A 293 -22.83 -21.66 -32.38
C SER A 293 -22.98 -20.26 -33.00
N SER A 294 -22.27 -19.25 -32.45
CA SER A 294 -22.24 -17.90 -33.02
C SER A 294 -21.33 -17.76 -34.25
N GLN A 295 -20.37 -18.67 -34.43
CA GLN A 295 -19.45 -18.69 -35.59
C GLN A 295 -19.93 -19.61 -36.73
N ALA A 296 -20.79 -20.58 -36.45
CA ALA A 296 -21.36 -21.49 -37.44
C ALA A 296 -22.68 -21.00 -38.08
N GLY A 297 -23.12 -19.78 -37.74
CA GLY A 297 -24.36 -19.15 -38.22
C GLY A 297 -24.15 -17.99 -39.19
N ILE A 298 -23.13 -18.06 -40.06
CA ILE A 298 -22.91 -17.15 -41.21
C ILE A 298 -22.77 -17.99 -42.46
#